data_AF-A0A256G290-F1
#
_entry.id   AF-A0A256G290-F1
#
_cell.length_a   1.000
_cell.length_b   1.000
_cell.length_c   1.000
_cell.angle_alpha   90.00
_cell.angle_beta   90.00
_cell.angle_gamma   90.00
#
_symmetry.space_group_name_H-M   'P 1'
#
loop_
_entity.id
_entity.type
_entity.pdbx_description
1 polymer ?
#
loop_
_entity_poly.entity_id
_entity_poly.type
_entity_poly.pdbx_seq_one_letter_code
_entity_poly.pdbx_strand_id
1 'polypeptide(L)'
;MTPELCAIASDWRQGRSYVHTYICEKIAASAVPDQKAILSALEELGLEVVAQVANGVSVLNPQTGNRFTLKGAIYQRNWTY
;
A
#
# COMPACT_ATOMS: atom_id res chain seq x y z
N MET A 1 19.23 -5.35 0.75
CA MET A 1 18.20 -6.21 1.36
C MET A 1 17.99 -5.69 2.78
N THR A 2 17.05 -4.76 2.96
CA THR A 2 16.83 -4.07 4.24
C THR A 2 15.97 -4.96 5.15
N PRO A 3 16.54 -5.49 6.25
CA PRO A 3 15.86 -6.47 7.12
C PRO A 3 14.72 -5.87 7.95
N GLU A 4 14.66 -4.55 8.07
CA GLU A 4 13.65 -3.80 8.81
C GLU A 4 12.23 -3.88 8.22
N LEU A 5 12.09 -4.07 6.90
CA LEU A 5 10.77 -4.24 6.27
C LEU A 5 10.14 -5.61 6.57
N CYS A 6 10.97 -6.66 6.76
CA CYS A 6 10.49 -8.02 7.04
C CYS A 6 9.81 -8.16 8.41
N ALA A 7 10.26 -7.39 9.42
CA ALA A 7 9.69 -7.48 10.77
C ALA A 7 8.31 -6.83 10.88
N ILE A 8 8.09 -5.73 10.15
CA ILE A 8 6.83 -4.96 10.15
C ILE A 8 5.68 -5.75 9.47
N ALA A 9 6.03 -6.70 8.59
CA ALA A 9 5.08 -7.53 7.84
C ALA A 9 4.43 -8.68 8.65
N SER A 10 4.99 -9.06 9.81
CA SER A 10 4.51 -10.23 10.55
C SER A 10 3.19 -9.98 11.29
N ASP A 11 2.94 -8.74 11.73
CA ASP A 11 1.63 -8.32 12.23
C ASP A 11 0.91 -7.52 11.15
N TRP A 12 -0.02 -8.15 10.44
CA TRP A 12 -0.72 -7.52 9.32
C TRP A 12 -1.50 -6.25 9.70
N ARG A 13 -1.85 -6.05 10.99
CA ARG A 13 -2.53 -4.84 11.47
C ARG A 13 -1.53 -3.69 11.55
N GLN A 14 -0.33 -3.95 12.07
CA GLN A 14 0.80 -3.01 12.02
C GLN A 14 1.26 -2.76 10.59
N GLY A 15 1.38 -3.81 9.76
CA GLY A 15 1.73 -3.71 8.34
C GLY A 15 0.74 -2.85 7.55
N ARG A 16 -0.57 -2.99 7.80
CA ARG A 16 -1.60 -2.14 7.17
C ARG A 16 -1.45 -0.67 7.57
N SER A 17 -1.25 -0.38 8.86
CA SER A 17 -1.09 1.00 9.34
C SER A 17 0.19 1.62 8.80
N TYR A 18 1.28 0.86 8.76
CA TYR A 18 2.56 1.28 8.19
C TYR A 18 2.43 1.62 6.69
N VAL A 19 1.82 0.72 5.91
CA VAL A 19 1.59 0.95 4.47
C VAL A 19 0.72 2.18 4.24
N HIS A 20 -0.31 2.38 5.08
CA HIS A 20 -1.15 3.58 4.98
C HIS A 20 -0.37 4.86 5.27
N THR A 21 0.41 4.90 6.36
CA THR A 21 1.26 6.04 6.72
C THR A 21 2.29 6.34 5.63
N TYR A 22 2.98 5.32 5.12
CA TYR A 22 3.96 5.47 4.04
C TYR A 22 3.37 6.11 2.78
N ILE A 23 2.17 5.66 2.38
CA ILE A 23 1.48 6.23 1.22
C ILE A 23 1.06 7.68 1.49
N CYS A 24 0.57 8.00 2.69
CA CYS A 24 0.25 9.38 3.08
C CYS A 24 1.49 10.29 3.07
N GLU A 25 2.64 9.82 3.54
CA GLU A 25 3.91 10.56 3.50
C GLU A 25 4.36 10.83 2.06
N LYS A 26 4.25 9.84 1.18
CA LYS A 26 4.55 9.98 -0.25
C LYS A 26 3.61 10.96 -0.96
N ILE A 27 2.32 10.97 -0.61
CA ILE A 27 1.34 11.94 -1.11
C ILE A 27 1.68 13.35 -0.60
N ALA A 28 1.98 13.51 0.69
CA ALA A 28 2.36 14.79 1.28
C ALA A 28 3.66 15.36 0.68
N ALA A 29 4.58 14.49 0.25
CA ALA A 29 5.78 14.85 -0.50
C ALA A 29 5.53 15.13 -2.00
N SER A 30 4.28 15.13 -2.47
CA SER A 30 3.88 15.21 -3.89
C SER A 30 4.53 14.16 -4.80
N ALA A 31 5.05 13.06 -4.23
CA ALA A 31 5.69 11.99 -4.99
C ALA A 31 4.67 11.02 -5.60
N VAL A 32 3.42 11.08 -5.14
CA VAL A 32 2.32 10.19 -5.57
C VAL A 32 1.10 11.04 -5.94
N PRO A 33 1.05 11.57 -7.18
CA PRO A 33 -0.03 12.46 -7.63
C PRO A 33 -1.31 11.72 -8.03
N ASP A 34 -1.19 10.44 -8.37
CA ASP A 34 -2.27 9.66 -8.99
C ASP A 34 -2.32 8.23 -8.46
N GLN A 35 -3.46 7.57 -8.67
CA GLN A 35 -3.65 6.16 -8.34
C GLN A 35 -2.53 5.25 -8.87
N LYS A 36 -2.00 5.49 -10.07
CA LYS A 36 -0.88 4.69 -10.61
C LYS A 36 0.37 4.76 -9.74
N ALA A 37 0.70 5.94 -9.22
CA ALA A 37 1.86 6.10 -8.36
C ALA A 37 1.64 5.43 -6.99
N ILE A 38 0.41 5.38 -6.49
CA ILE A 38 0.06 4.58 -5.29
C ILE A 38 0.34 3.10 -5.54
N LEU A 39 -0.08 2.57 -6.70
CA LEU A 39 0.15 1.16 -7.04
C LEU A 39 1.63 0.85 -7.16
N SER A 40 2.39 1.71 -7.86
CA SER A 40 3.85 1.54 -7.97
C SER A 40 4.53 1.59 -6.60
N ALA A 41 4.11 2.49 -5.70
CA ALA A 41 4.65 2.55 -4.34
C ALA A 41 4.34 1.28 -3.53
N LEU A 42 3.19 0.63 -3.76
CA LEU A 42 2.87 -0.66 -3.13
C LEU A 42 3.77 -1.78 -3.67
N GLU A 43 4.04 -1.80 -4.97
CA GLU A 43 4.97 -2.75 -5.59
C GLU A 43 6.41 -2.54 -5.11
N GLU A 44 6.85 -1.29 -4.94
CA GLU A 44 8.18 -0.96 -4.37
C GLU A 44 8.36 -1.48 -2.93
N LEU A 45 7.26 -1.55 -2.17
CA LEU A 45 7.25 -2.16 -0.84
C LEU A 45 7.26 -3.70 -0.87
N GLY A 46 7.27 -4.31 -2.06
CA GLY A 46 7.19 -5.76 -2.25
C GLY A 46 5.79 -6.33 -2.04
N LEU A 47 4.74 -5.49 -2.13
CA LEU A 47 3.36 -5.93 -2.04
C LEU A 47 2.77 -6.12 -3.44
N GLU A 48 2.03 -7.21 -3.62
CA GLU A 48 1.37 -7.52 -4.89
C GLU A 48 -0.07 -7.05 -4.87
N VAL A 49 -0.48 -6.24 -5.87
CA VAL A 49 -1.86 -5.78 -5.98
C VAL A 49 -2.71 -6.90 -6.59
N VAL A 50 -3.53 -7.54 -5.75
CA VAL A 50 -4.39 -8.66 -6.16
C VAL A 50 -5.76 -8.24 -6.67
N ALA A 51 -6.30 -7.12 -6.18
CA ALA A 51 -7.59 -6.62 -6.66
C ALA A 51 -7.75 -5.12 -6.40
N GLN A 52 -8.34 -4.43 -7.35
CA GLN A 52 -8.83 -3.06 -7.17
C GLN A 52 -10.35 -3.09 -7.03
N VAL A 53 -10.86 -2.51 -5.96
CA VAL A 53 -12.29 -2.33 -5.73
C VAL A 53 -12.62 -0.84 -5.81
N ALA A 54 -13.89 -0.49 -6.00
CA ALA A 54 -14.30 0.91 -6.17
C ALA A 54 -13.79 1.85 -5.06
N ASN A 55 -13.73 1.34 -3.82
CA ASN A 55 -13.34 2.09 -2.64
C ASN A 55 -12.04 1.59 -1.96
N GLY A 56 -11.14 0.97 -2.72
CA GLY A 56 -9.90 0.46 -2.12
C GLY A 56 -9.06 -0.44 -3.00
N VAL A 57 -7.90 -0.82 -2.47
CA VAL A 57 -6.94 -1.71 -3.12
C VAL A 57 -6.65 -2.87 -2.17
N SER A 58 -6.79 -4.10 -2.68
CA SER A 58 -6.37 -5.30 -1.97
C SER A 58 -4.97 -5.68 -2.41
N VAL A 59 -4.10 -5.89 -1.42
CA VAL A 59 -2.71 -6.30 -1.62
C VAL A 59 -2.44 -7.61 -0.91
N LEU A 60 -1.56 -8.40 -1.50
CA LEU A 60 -0.97 -9.61 -0.94
C LEU A 60 0.48 -9.29 -0.60
N ASN A 61 0.90 -9.69 0.59
CA ASN A 61 2.30 -9.71 0.96
C ASN A 61 2.86 -11.12 0.66
N PRO A 62 3.67 -11.31 -0.40
CA PRO A 62 4.21 -12.62 -0.76
C PRO A 62 5.21 -13.17 0.28
N GLN A 63 5.82 -12.30 1.11
CA GLN A 63 6.76 -12.73 2.14
C GLN A 63 6.07 -13.41 3.33
N THR A 64 4.81 -13.04 3.61
CA THR A 64 4.04 -13.57 4.75
C THR A 64 2.80 -14.36 4.35
N GLY A 65 2.39 -14.28 3.08
CA GLY A 65 1.12 -14.80 2.59
C GLY A 65 -0.10 -13.99 3.04
N ASN A 66 0.10 -12.89 3.76
CA ASN A 66 -0.99 -12.09 4.31
C ASN A 66 -1.65 -11.25 3.22
N ARG A 67 -2.97 -11.28 3.18
CA ARG A 67 -3.78 -10.44 2.28
C ARG A 67 -4.58 -9.43 3.08
N PHE A 68 -4.54 -8.17 2.68
CA PHE A 68 -5.33 -7.12 3.30
C PHE A 68 -5.80 -6.08 2.29
N THR A 69 -6.89 -5.39 2.64
CA THR A 69 -7.47 -4.33 1.81
C THR A 69 -7.21 -2.97 2.45
N LEU A 70 -6.55 -2.10 1.69
CA LEU A 70 -6.42 -0.68 1.97
C LEU A 70 -7.70 0.02 1.51
N LYS A 71 -8.38 0.67 2.46
CA LYS A 71 -9.61 1.44 2.21
C LYS A 71 -9.35 2.91 2.53
N GLY A 72 -9.89 3.80 1.71
CA GLY A 72 -9.73 5.25 1.85
C GLY A 72 -9.96 5.96 0.52
N ALA A 73 -10.26 7.27 0.58
CA ALA A 73 -10.50 8.08 -0.61
C ALA A 73 -9.31 8.05 -1.58
N ILE A 74 -8.09 8.07 -1.03
CA ILE A 74 -6.83 7.98 -1.79
C ILE A 74 -6.69 6.67 -2.59
N TYR A 75 -7.42 5.62 -2.22
CA TYR A 75 -7.35 4.30 -2.89
C TYR A 75 -8.51 4.08 -3.87
N GLN A 76 -9.38 5.07 -4.08
CA GLN A 76 -10.49 4.94 -5.02
C GLN A 76 -9.99 4.86 -6.46
N ARG A 77 -10.73 4.10 -7.28
CA ARG A 77 -10.49 4.07 -8.72
C ARG A 77 -10.75 5.48 -9.28
N ASN A 78 -9.73 6.07 -9.90
CA ASN A 78 -9.68 7.47 -10.37
C ASN A 78 -9.43 8.55 -9.29
N TRP A 79 -8.79 8.20 -8.17
CA TRP A 79 -8.29 9.22 -7.25
C TRP A 79 -7.13 10.01 -7.90
N THR A 80 -7.24 11.34 -7.79
CA THR A 80 -6.25 12.33 -8.21
C THR A 80 -6.11 13.37 -7.09
N TYR A 81 -4.88 13.83 -6.83
CA TYR A 81 -4.57 14.86 -5.82
C TYR A 81 -5.08 16.26 -6.19
#